data_AF-A6G6A8-F1
#
_entry.id   AF-A6G6A8-F1
#
_cell.length_a   1.000
_cell.length_b   1.000
_cell.length_c   1.000
_cell.angle_alpha   90.00
_cell.angle_beta   90.00
_cell.angle_gamma   90.00
#
_symmetry.space_group_name_H-M   'P 1'
#
loop_
_entity.id
_entity.type
_entity.pdbx_description
1 polymer ?
#
loop_
_entity_poly.entity_id
_entity_poly.type
_entity_poly.pdbx_seq_one_letter_code
_entity_poly.pdbx_strand_id
1 'polypeptide(L)'
;MGGRPLWALNLVFFPDDRLPLTVLRDIMRGSSQACAEAGVAVVGGHTVRNGDLKFGLAVTGMLEPDARRSLANTRAMPGQQLVLTKALGTGIVASAIKKGVATPAQVDAAVRSMTRLNGEAAHAARRLGATACTDVTGFGLLGHLSNILEGSRLRAELELERLPLLPGALEHLGAGIYPGGSKANLSHVEGRLRRAHASTNNRAFALTHIAADAQTSGGLLVAMPPDGAERLVEALRSSGHPAAIVGELARADADEVGVIELRA
;
A
#
# COMPACT_ATOMS: atom_id res chain seq x y z
N MET A 1 9.48 4.98 -5.91
CA MET A 1 10.32 5.57 -6.96
C MET A 1 10.29 7.09 -7.05
N GLY A 2 9.14 7.77 -7.01
CA GLY A 2 9.08 9.24 -7.04
C GLY A 2 9.27 9.87 -8.44
N GLY A 3 9.06 9.07 -9.50
CA GLY A 3 9.11 9.51 -10.89
C GLY A 3 7.78 10.07 -11.37
N ARG A 4 7.84 10.81 -12.48
CA ARG A 4 6.67 11.33 -13.19
C ARG A 4 6.26 10.33 -14.27
N PRO A 5 5.05 9.75 -14.23
CA PRO A 5 4.59 8.89 -15.31
C PRO A 5 4.37 9.74 -16.58
N LEU A 6 4.62 9.14 -17.75
CA LEU A 6 4.57 9.84 -19.04
C LEU A 6 3.47 9.26 -19.94
N TRP A 7 3.53 7.96 -20.21
CA TRP A 7 2.57 7.24 -21.04
C TRP A 7 2.34 5.83 -20.54
N ALA A 8 1.23 5.24 -20.98
CA ALA A 8 0.83 3.89 -20.63
C ALA A 8 0.30 3.11 -21.84
N LEU A 9 0.48 1.79 -21.82
CA LEU A 9 -0.12 0.82 -22.74
C LEU A 9 -1.08 -0.08 -21.97
N ASN A 10 -2.28 -0.30 -22.50
CA ASN A 10 -3.24 -1.24 -21.90
C ASN A 10 -2.78 -2.69 -22.12
N LEU A 11 -2.94 -3.51 -21.08
CA LEU A 11 -2.76 -4.96 -21.11
C LEU A 11 -4.09 -5.62 -20.76
N VAL A 12 -4.76 -6.17 -21.77
CA VAL A 12 -6.13 -6.69 -21.64
C VAL A 12 -6.13 -8.20 -21.88
N PHE A 13 -6.69 -8.95 -20.93
CA PHE A 13 -7.01 -10.37 -21.06
C PHE A 13 -8.51 -10.51 -20.79
N PHE A 14 -9.30 -10.87 -21.80
CA PHE A 14 -10.77 -10.77 -21.72
C PHE A 14 -11.47 -12.04 -22.23
N PRO A 15 -12.45 -12.59 -21.49
CA PRO A 15 -13.29 -13.70 -21.93
C PRO A 15 -14.54 -13.17 -22.65
N ASP A 16 -14.37 -12.83 -23.92
CA ASP A 16 -15.47 -12.35 -24.78
C ASP A 16 -16.51 -13.42 -25.13
N ASP A 17 -16.27 -14.67 -24.76
CA ASP A 17 -17.25 -15.76 -24.76
C ASP A 17 -18.14 -15.80 -23.51
N ARG A 18 -17.75 -15.12 -22.42
CA ARG A 18 -18.47 -15.13 -21.12
C ARG A 18 -18.92 -13.77 -20.64
N LEU A 19 -18.25 -12.69 -21.05
CA LEU A 19 -18.56 -11.33 -20.65
C LEU A 19 -18.89 -10.45 -21.86
N PRO A 20 -19.90 -9.58 -21.77
CA PRO A 20 -20.23 -8.68 -22.86
C PRO A 20 -19.14 -7.61 -23.03
N LEU A 21 -18.88 -7.20 -24.28
CA LEU A 21 -17.88 -6.17 -24.61
C LEU A 21 -18.16 -4.81 -23.95
N THR A 22 -19.39 -4.58 -23.48
CA THR A 22 -19.73 -3.40 -22.66
C THR A 22 -18.92 -3.34 -21.36
N VAL A 23 -18.64 -4.49 -20.74
CA VAL A 23 -17.77 -4.57 -19.55
C VAL A 23 -16.35 -4.15 -19.91
N LEU A 24 -15.81 -4.63 -21.03
CA LEU A 24 -14.49 -4.21 -21.50
C LEU A 24 -14.44 -2.70 -21.76
N ARG A 25 -15.45 -2.15 -22.44
CA ARG A 25 -15.56 -0.70 -22.68
C ARG A 25 -15.52 0.09 -21.38
N ASP A 26 -16.24 -0.35 -20.35
CA ASP A 26 -16.30 0.36 -19.07
C ASP A 26 -14.97 0.28 -18.30
N ILE A 27 -14.26 -0.86 -18.38
CA ILE A 27 -12.89 -1.00 -17.85
C ILE A 27 -11.93 -0.03 -18.56
N MET A 28 -11.98 0.01 -19.90
CA MET A 28 -11.11 0.89 -20.70
C MET A 28 -11.39 2.38 -20.42
N ARG A 29 -12.66 2.73 -20.18
CA ARG A 29 -13.05 4.08 -19.76
C ARG A 29 -12.48 4.43 -18.39
N GLY A 30 -12.59 3.53 -17.41
CA GLY A 30 -12.01 3.73 -16.07
C GLY A 30 -10.49 3.88 -16.11
N SER A 31 -9.80 3.04 -16.88
CA SER A 31 -8.36 3.15 -17.13
C SER A 31 -7.97 4.51 -17.71
N SER A 32 -8.68 4.95 -18.75
CA SER A 32 -8.41 6.24 -19.40
C SER A 32 -8.62 7.40 -18.44
N GLN A 33 -9.65 7.34 -17.59
CA GLN A 33 -9.92 8.37 -16.58
C GLN A 33 -8.82 8.43 -15.52
N ALA A 34 -8.37 7.28 -15.00
CA ALA A 34 -7.28 7.22 -14.03
C ALA A 34 -5.94 7.71 -14.61
N CYS A 35 -5.66 7.37 -15.88
CA CYS A 35 -4.47 7.87 -16.58
C CYS A 35 -4.56 9.39 -16.80
N ALA A 36 -5.72 9.91 -17.20
CA ALA A 36 -5.93 11.34 -17.39
C ALA A 36 -5.73 12.13 -16.08
N GLU A 37 -6.24 11.62 -14.95
CA GLU A 37 -6.02 12.22 -13.62
C GLU A 37 -4.52 12.25 -13.26
N ALA A 38 -3.76 11.25 -13.68
CA ALA A 38 -2.31 11.19 -13.50
C ALA A 38 -1.50 12.03 -14.51
N GLY A 39 -2.15 12.68 -15.49
CA GLY A 39 -1.49 13.36 -16.59
C GLY A 39 -0.76 12.43 -17.56
N VAL A 40 -1.23 11.18 -17.69
CA VAL A 40 -0.63 10.10 -18.47
C VAL A 40 -1.43 9.85 -19.74
N ALA A 41 -0.77 9.87 -20.89
CA ALA A 41 -1.40 9.50 -22.15
C ALA A 41 -1.46 7.97 -22.31
N VAL A 42 -2.64 7.43 -22.64
CA VAL A 42 -2.78 6.04 -23.08
C VAL A 42 -2.49 5.99 -24.57
N VAL A 43 -1.35 5.41 -24.95
CA VAL A 43 -0.83 5.46 -26.33
C VAL A 43 -1.08 4.19 -27.13
N GLY A 44 -1.83 3.24 -26.58
CA GLY A 44 -2.17 1.98 -27.22
C GLY A 44 -2.38 0.85 -26.22
N GLY A 45 -2.14 -0.37 -26.67
CA GLY A 45 -2.21 -1.56 -25.82
C GLY A 45 -2.27 -2.85 -26.62
N HIS A 46 -2.43 -3.96 -25.92
CA HIS A 46 -2.62 -5.28 -26.50
C HIS A 46 -3.74 -6.03 -25.78
N THR A 47 -4.56 -6.73 -26.57
CA THR A 47 -5.70 -7.51 -26.08
C THR A 47 -5.52 -8.97 -26.47
N VAL A 48 -5.65 -9.85 -25.48
CA VAL A 48 -5.55 -11.30 -25.62
C VAL A 48 -6.88 -11.92 -25.18
N ARG A 49 -7.44 -12.82 -26.00
CA ARG A 49 -8.57 -13.65 -25.57
C ARG A 49 -8.08 -14.58 -24.46
N ASN A 50 -8.73 -14.57 -23.31
CA ASN A 50 -8.32 -15.37 -22.17
C ASN A 50 -9.54 -15.81 -21.36
N GLY A 51 -9.46 -16.99 -20.75
CA GLY A 51 -10.54 -17.48 -19.88
C GLY A 51 -10.85 -16.52 -18.73
N ASP A 52 -9.84 -16.02 -18.02
CA ASP A 52 -10.10 -15.06 -16.94
C ASP A 52 -9.95 -13.61 -17.40
N LEU A 53 -10.78 -12.74 -16.83
CA LEU A 53 -10.59 -11.30 -16.92
C LEU A 53 -9.34 -10.87 -16.14
N LYS A 54 -8.36 -10.29 -16.83
CA LYS A 54 -7.22 -9.59 -16.23
C LYS A 54 -6.98 -8.27 -16.98
N PHE A 55 -6.70 -7.22 -16.24
CA PHE A 55 -6.46 -5.90 -16.80
C PHE A 55 -5.30 -5.23 -16.07
N GLY A 56 -4.46 -4.51 -16.81
CA GLY A 56 -3.37 -3.73 -16.25
C GLY A 56 -2.80 -2.74 -17.25
N LEU A 57 -1.75 -2.04 -16.82
CA LEU A 57 -1.04 -1.05 -17.60
C LEU A 57 0.46 -1.35 -17.59
N ALA A 58 1.11 -1.22 -18.73
CA ALA A 58 2.55 -1.01 -18.78
C ALA A 58 2.81 0.50 -18.81
N VAL A 59 3.40 1.05 -17.74
CA VAL A 59 3.59 2.49 -17.56
C VAL A 59 5.07 2.85 -17.69
N THR A 60 5.38 3.85 -18.51
CA THR A 60 6.73 4.44 -18.59
C THR A 60 6.73 5.76 -17.86
N GLY A 61 7.73 5.96 -17.01
CA GLY A 61 7.93 7.19 -16.25
C GLY A 61 9.37 7.69 -16.34
N MET A 62 9.58 8.94 -15.93
CA MET A 62 10.88 9.59 -15.89
C MET A 62 11.23 9.98 -14.46
N LEU A 63 12.48 9.72 -14.08
CA LEU A 63 13.08 10.22 -12.84
C LEU A 63 13.97 11.41 -13.19
N GLU A 64 14.05 12.36 -12.25
CA GLU A 64 15.03 13.44 -12.36
C GLU A 64 16.46 12.84 -12.35
N PRO A 65 17.42 13.38 -13.12
CA PRO A 65 18.77 12.81 -13.23
C PRO A 65 19.54 12.74 -11.91
N ASP A 66 19.19 13.60 -10.94
CA ASP A 66 19.77 13.54 -9.61
C ASP A 66 19.27 12.29 -8.88
N ALA A 67 20.10 11.25 -8.89
CA ALA A 67 19.83 9.98 -8.23
C ALA A 67 19.51 10.14 -6.73
N ARG A 68 19.90 11.24 -6.06
CA ARG A 68 19.51 11.51 -4.66
C ARG A 68 18.03 11.81 -4.50
N ARG A 69 17.34 12.19 -5.57
CA ARG A 69 15.90 12.53 -5.57
C ARG A 69 15.01 11.34 -5.89
N SER A 70 15.57 10.18 -6.24
CA SER A 70 14.81 8.95 -6.40
C SER A 70 14.38 8.40 -5.04
N LEU A 71 13.10 8.08 -4.89
CA LEU A 71 12.58 7.42 -3.70
C LEU A 71 12.75 5.91 -3.83
N ALA A 72 13.95 5.42 -3.51
CA ALA A 72 14.26 3.99 -3.38
C ALA A 72 13.79 3.46 -2.03
N ASN A 73 13.64 2.15 -1.88
CA ASN A 73 13.30 1.52 -0.59
C ASN A 73 14.54 1.14 0.25
N THR A 74 15.75 1.33 -0.27
CA THR A 74 17.02 0.86 0.35
C THR A 74 17.86 1.96 1.00
N ARG A 75 17.29 3.16 1.19
CA ARG A 75 18.02 4.36 1.64
C ARG A 75 17.48 4.94 2.94
N ALA A 76 16.75 4.13 3.69
CA ALA A 76 16.25 4.56 4.99
C ALA A 76 17.42 4.69 5.97
N MET A 77 17.25 5.53 6.98
CA MET A 77 18.27 5.80 7.99
C MET A 77 17.70 5.56 9.40
N PRO A 78 18.55 5.23 10.39
CA PRO A 78 18.13 5.18 11.79
C PRO A 78 17.58 6.54 12.28
N GLY A 79 16.62 6.50 13.22
CA GLY A 79 15.97 7.68 13.81
C GLY A 79 14.90 8.31 12.92
N GLN A 80 14.57 7.68 11.78
CA GLN A 80 13.53 8.17 10.89
C GLN A 80 12.16 7.59 11.26
N GLN A 81 11.12 8.37 10.99
CA GLN A 81 9.74 7.94 11.16
C GLN A 81 9.17 7.31 9.90
N LEU A 82 8.24 6.38 10.10
CA LEU A 82 7.47 5.71 9.06
C LEU A 82 6.10 6.38 8.92
N VAL A 83 5.81 6.94 7.75
CA VAL A 83 4.50 7.53 7.43
C VAL A 83 3.76 6.63 6.45
N LEU A 84 2.54 6.22 6.80
CA LEU A 84 1.63 5.52 5.91
C LEU A 84 0.57 6.50 5.39
N THR A 85 0.33 6.50 4.09
CA THR A 85 -0.45 7.55 3.41
C THR A 85 -1.89 7.15 3.01
N LYS A 86 -2.24 5.87 3.14
CA LYS A 86 -3.60 5.37 2.98
C LYS A 86 -3.93 4.34 4.07
N ALA A 87 -5.22 4.18 4.33
CA ALA A 87 -5.72 3.20 5.27
C ALA A 87 -5.57 1.76 4.75
N LEU A 88 -5.37 0.81 5.67
CA LEU A 88 -5.23 -0.62 5.41
C LEU A 88 -6.58 -1.34 5.41
N GLY A 89 -6.61 -2.54 4.82
CA GLY A 89 -7.75 -3.45 4.86
C GLY A 89 -8.49 -3.63 3.53
N THR A 90 -7.93 -3.18 2.41
CA THR A 90 -8.58 -3.34 1.09
C THR A 90 -8.79 -4.81 0.71
N GLY A 91 -7.86 -5.71 1.05
CA GLY A 91 -7.99 -7.14 0.81
C GLY A 91 -9.10 -7.80 1.64
N ILE A 92 -9.22 -7.36 2.90
CA ILE A 92 -10.30 -7.76 3.81
C ILE A 92 -11.67 -7.30 3.27
N VAL A 93 -11.82 -6.01 2.96
CA VAL A 93 -13.09 -5.49 2.43
C VAL A 93 -13.43 -6.12 1.08
N ALA A 94 -12.45 -6.36 0.20
CA ALA A 94 -12.66 -7.09 -1.04
C ALA A 94 -13.16 -8.52 -0.81
N SER A 95 -12.69 -9.20 0.24
CA SER A 95 -13.20 -10.52 0.64
C SER A 95 -14.65 -10.43 1.13
N ALA A 96 -15.00 -9.40 1.89
CA ALA A 96 -16.37 -9.15 2.33
C ALA A 96 -17.32 -8.83 1.17
N ILE A 97 -16.86 -8.07 0.16
CA ILE A 97 -17.61 -7.82 -1.09
C ILE A 97 -17.89 -9.14 -1.81
N LYS A 98 -16.88 -10.00 -1.97
CA LYS A 98 -17.04 -11.31 -2.62
C LYS A 98 -18.03 -12.23 -1.88
N LYS A 99 -18.13 -12.10 -0.55
CA LYS A 99 -19.07 -12.84 0.28
C LYS A 99 -20.46 -12.19 0.39
N GLY A 100 -20.66 -10.99 -0.18
CA GLY A 100 -21.94 -10.27 -0.13
C GLY A 100 -22.29 -9.70 1.25
N VAL A 101 -21.31 -9.51 2.14
CA VAL A 101 -21.53 -9.02 3.52
C VAL A 101 -20.95 -7.63 3.79
N ALA A 102 -20.27 -7.03 2.80
CA ALA A 102 -19.81 -5.65 2.90
C ALA A 102 -20.97 -4.67 2.76
N THR A 103 -21.04 -3.65 3.62
CA THR A 103 -22.03 -2.59 3.49
C THR A 103 -21.67 -1.64 2.34
N PRO A 104 -22.64 -0.92 1.72
CA PRO A 104 -22.35 0.03 0.65
C PRO A 104 -21.28 1.07 1.03
N ALA A 105 -21.34 1.58 2.28
CA ALA A 105 -20.36 2.54 2.78
C ALA A 105 -18.93 1.96 2.86
N GLN A 106 -18.79 0.67 3.22
CA GLN A 106 -17.50 -0.03 3.23
C GLN A 106 -16.96 -0.22 1.81
N VAL A 107 -17.83 -0.60 0.86
CA VAL A 107 -17.47 -0.72 -0.56
C VAL A 107 -16.97 0.62 -1.09
N ASP A 108 -17.73 1.68 -0.87
CA ASP A 108 -17.38 3.02 -1.36
C ASP A 108 -16.07 3.51 -0.73
N ALA A 109 -15.84 3.26 0.56
CA ALA A 109 -14.58 3.63 1.22
C ALA A 109 -13.38 2.89 0.63
N ALA A 110 -13.51 1.59 0.37
CA ALA A 110 -12.47 0.80 -0.27
C ALA A 110 -12.21 1.26 -1.72
N VAL A 111 -13.26 1.48 -2.51
CA VAL A 111 -13.13 1.98 -3.89
C VAL A 111 -12.44 3.35 -3.91
N ARG A 112 -12.89 4.31 -3.09
CA ARG A 112 -12.24 5.64 -2.98
C ARG A 112 -10.78 5.54 -2.58
N SER A 113 -10.43 4.65 -1.65
CA SER A 113 -9.04 4.42 -1.26
C SER A 113 -8.20 3.87 -2.42
N MET A 114 -8.71 2.86 -3.12
CA MET A 114 -8.01 2.21 -4.23
C MET A 114 -7.87 3.10 -5.47
N THR A 115 -8.83 3.98 -5.74
CA THR A 115 -8.80 4.88 -6.91
C THR A 115 -8.03 6.17 -6.66
N ARG A 116 -7.77 6.56 -5.41
CA ARG A 116 -6.94 7.74 -5.11
C ARG A 116 -5.49 7.53 -5.58
N LEU A 117 -4.98 8.42 -6.43
CA LEU A 117 -3.59 8.33 -6.91
C LEU A 117 -2.57 8.64 -5.79
N ASN A 118 -1.41 7.98 -5.85
CA ASN A 118 -0.28 8.23 -4.95
C ASN A 118 0.58 9.44 -5.36
N GLY A 119 0.22 10.15 -6.45
CA GLY A 119 1.03 11.24 -7.01
C GLY A 119 1.23 12.42 -6.05
N GLU A 120 0.15 12.84 -5.38
CA GLU A 120 0.19 13.91 -4.38
C GLU A 120 1.09 13.53 -3.20
N ALA A 121 0.90 12.34 -2.63
CA ALA A 121 1.71 11.79 -1.55
C ALA A 121 3.20 11.66 -1.92
N ALA A 122 3.51 11.13 -3.11
CA ALA A 122 4.88 11.00 -3.59
C ALA A 122 5.56 12.37 -3.75
N HIS A 123 4.83 13.35 -4.28
CA HIS A 123 5.36 14.70 -4.49
C HIS A 123 5.61 15.42 -3.15
N ALA A 124 4.66 15.34 -2.21
CA ALA A 124 4.81 15.90 -0.88
C ALA A 124 5.99 15.26 -0.12
N ALA A 125 6.06 13.92 -0.10
CA ALA A 125 7.14 13.17 0.54
C ALA A 125 8.53 13.59 0.00
N ARG A 126 8.67 13.69 -1.34
CA ARG A 126 9.92 14.12 -1.98
C ARG A 126 10.33 15.54 -1.58
N ARG A 127 9.38 16.49 -1.58
CA ARG A 127 9.67 17.89 -1.19
C ARG A 127 10.05 18.03 0.28
N LEU A 128 9.50 17.17 1.13
CA LEU A 128 9.69 17.21 2.59
C LEU A 128 10.86 16.34 3.08
N GLY A 129 11.70 15.83 2.17
CA GLY A 129 12.94 15.15 2.53
C GLY A 129 12.78 13.66 2.84
N ALA A 130 11.84 12.96 2.20
CA ALA A 130 11.78 11.51 2.26
C ALA A 130 13.09 10.87 1.75
N THR A 131 13.61 9.92 2.51
CA THR A 131 14.86 9.20 2.21
C THR A 131 14.59 7.84 1.59
N ALA A 132 13.51 7.17 2.02
CA ALA A 132 13.05 5.94 1.41
C ALA A 132 11.53 5.91 1.26
N CYS A 133 11.07 5.16 0.26
CA CYS A 133 9.65 4.95 0.04
C CYS A 133 9.39 3.66 -0.73
N THR A 134 8.30 2.99 -0.38
CA THR A 134 7.68 1.92 -1.15
C THR A 134 6.16 2.11 -1.15
N ASP A 135 5.46 1.54 -2.12
CA ASP A 135 4.00 1.39 -2.06
C ASP A 135 3.62 0.11 -1.31
N VAL A 136 2.56 0.17 -0.51
CA VAL A 136 2.00 -0.97 0.21
C VAL A 136 0.96 -1.64 -0.66
N THR A 137 1.32 -2.80 -1.23
CA THR A 137 0.48 -3.56 -2.17
C THR A 137 0.28 -5.01 -1.70
N GLY A 138 0.46 -6.00 -2.58
CA GLY A 138 0.06 -7.39 -2.36
C GLY A 138 0.75 -8.08 -1.17
N PHE A 139 1.93 -7.61 -0.76
CA PHE A 139 2.67 -8.14 0.40
C PHE A 139 2.23 -7.57 1.75
N GLY A 140 1.27 -6.63 1.75
CA GLY A 140 0.85 -5.93 2.96
C GLY A 140 1.91 -4.99 3.51
N LEU A 141 1.56 -4.27 4.58
CA LEU A 141 2.45 -3.31 5.23
C LEU A 141 3.71 -4.00 5.74
N LEU A 142 3.56 -5.14 6.44
CA LEU A 142 4.68 -5.84 7.06
C LEU A 142 5.69 -6.37 6.03
N GLY A 143 5.21 -6.94 4.91
CA GLY A 143 6.10 -7.41 3.85
C GLY A 143 6.87 -6.27 3.18
N HIS A 144 6.19 -5.17 2.88
CA HIS A 144 6.84 -3.99 2.28
C HIS A 144 7.78 -3.26 3.24
N LEU A 145 7.46 -3.21 4.53
CA LEU A 145 8.38 -2.73 5.57
C LEU A 145 9.62 -3.62 5.66
N SER A 146 9.47 -4.96 5.62
CA SER A 146 10.59 -5.90 5.61
C SER A 146 11.58 -5.58 4.48
N ASN A 147 11.09 -5.23 3.28
CA ASN A 147 11.96 -4.84 2.16
C ASN A 147 12.78 -3.57 2.46
N ILE A 148 12.19 -2.58 3.14
CA ILE A 148 12.91 -1.36 3.55
C ILE A 148 14.01 -1.72 4.55
N LEU A 149 13.67 -2.55 5.55
CA LEU A 149 14.57 -2.94 6.62
C LEU A 149 15.75 -3.77 6.13
N GLU A 150 15.51 -4.75 5.26
CA GLU A 150 16.58 -5.54 4.66
C GLU A 150 17.47 -4.70 3.76
N GLY A 151 16.86 -3.90 2.88
CA GLY A 151 17.58 -3.05 1.95
C GLY A 151 18.43 -1.96 2.61
N SER A 152 18.02 -1.50 3.80
CA SER A 152 18.69 -0.44 4.55
C SER A 152 19.48 -0.97 5.76
N ARG A 153 19.43 -2.29 6.03
CA ARG A 153 20.00 -2.96 7.21
C ARG A 153 19.56 -2.36 8.56
N LEU A 154 18.25 -2.23 8.75
CA LEU A 154 17.63 -1.63 9.93
C LEU A 154 16.65 -2.59 10.60
N ARG A 155 16.14 -2.17 11.77
CA ARG A 155 14.93 -2.72 12.40
C ARG A 155 13.87 -1.62 12.53
N ALA A 156 12.62 -2.00 12.75
CA ALA A 156 11.53 -1.04 12.98
C ALA A 156 10.80 -1.33 14.29
N GLU A 157 10.26 -0.26 14.88
CA GLU A 157 9.21 -0.31 15.88
C GLU A 157 7.92 0.19 15.21
N LEU A 158 6.88 -0.64 15.18
CA LEU A 158 5.60 -0.35 14.54
C LEU A 158 4.50 -0.23 15.60
N GLU A 159 3.82 0.91 15.61
CA GLU A 159 2.74 1.26 16.53
C GLU A 159 1.39 0.84 15.93
N LEU A 160 0.89 -0.32 16.36
CA LEU A 160 -0.29 -0.94 15.76
C LEU A 160 -1.55 -0.07 15.89
N GLU A 161 -1.77 0.61 17.01
CA GLU A 161 -2.95 1.45 17.23
C GLU A 161 -2.93 2.74 16.42
N ARG A 162 -1.78 3.12 15.84
CA ARG A 162 -1.67 4.27 14.93
C ARG A 162 -1.98 3.93 13.48
N LEU A 163 -2.19 2.66 13.15
CA LEU A 163 -2.47 2.24 11.79
C LEU A 163 -3.83 2.79 11.32
N PRO A 164 -3.89 3.58 10.23
CA PRO A 164 -5.16 3.98 9.64
C PRO A 164 -5.84 2.77 9.01
N LEU A 165 -7.11 2.53 9.33
CA LEU A 165 -7.87 1.36 8.88
C LEU A 165 -9.10 1.77 8.07
N LEU A 166 -9.45 0.97 7.07
CA LEU A 166 -10.71 1.12 6.36
C LEU A 166 -11.90 0.73 7.25
N PRO A 167 -13.07 1.37 7.07
CA PRO A 167 -14.30 0.94 7.73
C PRO A 167 -14.58 -0.54 7.46
N GLY A 168 -14.94 -1.28 8.51
CA GLY A 168 -15.24 -2.72 8.43
C GLY A 168 -14.01 -3.63 8.43
N ALA A 169 -12.77 -3.14 8.32
CA ALA A 169 -11.59 -4.01 8.28
C ALA A 169 -11.43 -4.86 9.56
N LEU A 170 -11.56 -4.25 10.74
CA LEU A 170 -11.52 -4.96 12.03
C LEU A 170 -12.69 -5.94 12.20
N GLU A 171 -13.90 -5.51 11.84
CA GLU A 171 -15.13 -6.29 11.95
C GLU A 171 -15.05 -7.57 11.10
N HIS A 172 -14.75 -7.42 9.82
CA HIS A 172 -14.64 -8.53 8.87
C HIS A 172 -13.50 -9.47 9.23
N LEU A 173 -12.36 -8.95 9.68
CA LEU A 173 -11.28 -9.78 10.18
C LEU A 173 -11.71 -10.60 11.40
N GLY A 174 -12.40 -9.97 12.36
CA GLY A 174 -12.96 -10.64 13.55
C GLY A 174 -13.95 -11.75 13.20
N ALA A 175 -14.68 -11.59 12.09
CA ALA A 175 -15.57 -12.62 11.53
C ALA A 175 -14.85 -13.69 10.68
N GLY A 176 -13.51 -13.67 10.61
CA GLY A 176 -12.73 -14.62 9.80
C GLY A 176 -12.82 -14.37 8.30
N ILE A 177 -13.14 -13.15 7.88
CA ILE A 177 -13.29 -12.75 6.48
C ILE A 177 -12.07 -11.94 6.04
N TYR A 178 -11.08 -12.63 5.48
CA TYR A 178 -9.88 -12.03 4.91
C TYR A 178 -9.30 -12.96 3.83
N PRO A 179 -8.50 -12.45 2.89
CA PRO A 179 -8.02 -13.27 1.77
C PRO A 179 -6.88 -14.20 2.21
N GLY A 180 -6.78 -15.36 1.58
CA GLY A 180 -5.69 -16.32 1.86
C GLY A 180 -4.29 -15.73 1.67
N GLY A 181 -4.14 -14.75 0.76
CA GLY A 181 -2.88 -14.02 0.56
C GLY A 181 -2.40 -13.31 1.83
N SER A 182 -3.30 -12.77 2.66
CA SER A 182 -2.94 -12.10 3.91
C SER A 182 -2.37 -13.06 4.95
N LYS A 183 -2.87 -14.30 4.98
CA LYS A 183 -2.30 -15.37 5.80
C LYS A 183 -0.89 -15.77 5.33
N ALA A 184 -0.70 -15.88 4.01
CA ALA A 184 0.60 -16.18 3.43
C ALA A 184 1.62 -15.05 3.72
N ASN A 185 1.20 -13.80 3.61
CA ASN A 185 2.03 -12.63 3.95
C ASN A 185 2.48 -12.67 5.41
N LEU A 186 1.55 -12.89 6.36
CA LEU A 186 1.90 -12.96 7.78
C LEU A 186 2.89 -14.11 8.04
N SER A 187 2.61 -15.29 7.49
CA SER A 187 3.51 -16.45 7.61
C SER A 187 4.91 -16.17 7.06
N HIS A 188 5.03 -15.37 6.00
CA HIS A 188 6.32 -15.02 5.39
C HIS A 188 7.17 -14.12 6.29
N VAL A 189 6.55 -13.24 7.09
CA VAL A 189 7.26 -12.29 7.96
C VAL A 189 7.35 -12.74 9.41
N GLU A 190 6.62 -13.78 9.81
CA GLU A 190 6.44 -14.23 11.20
C GLU A 190 7.76 -14.37 11.98
N GLY A 191 8.80 -14.96 11.37
CA GLY A 191 10.10 -15.14 12.03
C GLY A 191 10.83 -13.83 12.39
N ARG A 192 10.49 -12.72 11.73
CA ARG A 192 11.05 -11.39 11.95
C ARG A 192 10.21 -10.53 12.90
N LEU A 193 9.01 -10.99 13.27
CA LEU A 193 8.14 -10.24 14.18
C LEU A 193 8.58 -10.45 15.63
N ARG A 194 8.59 -9.37 16.40
CA ARG A 194 8.72 -9.38 17.86
C ARG A 194 7.49 -8.69 18.44
N ARG A 195 6.78 -9.36 19.32
CA ARG A 195 5.53 -8.85 19.90
C ARG A 195 5.81 -8.40 21.33
N ALA A 196 5.71 -7.10 21.57
CA ALA A 196 5.87 -6.54 22.92
C ALA A 196 4.63 -6.76 23.81
N HIS A 197 3.53 -7.27 23.24
CA HIS A 197 2.26 -7.50 23.91
C HIS A 197 2.03 -8.98 24.24
N ALA A 198 1.28 -9.25 25.31
CA ALA A 198 0.87 -10.59 25.69
C ALA A 198 0.01 -11.24 24.60
N SER A 199 0.15 -12.57 24.44
CA SER A 199 -0.55 -13.38 23.44
C SER A 199 -2.08 -13.33 23.51
N THR A 200 -2.65 -12.76 24.58
CA THR A 200 -4.10 -12.64 24.83
C THR A 200 -4.71 -11.33 24.32
N ASN A 201 -3.93 -10.39 23.78
CA ASN A 201 -4.49 -9.15 23.23
C ASN A 201 -5.11 -9.39 21.84
N ASN A 202 -6.40 -9.69 21.82
CA ASN A 202 -7.20 -9.94 20.60
C ASN A 202 -7.14 -8.78 19.59
N ARG A 203 -7.02 -7.54 20.06
CA ARG A 203 -6.95 -6.36 19.19
C ARG A 203 -5.59 -6.22 18.52
N ALA A 204 -4.50 -6.36 19.28
CA ALA A 204 -3.15 -6.36 18.71
C ALA A 204 -2.96 -7.51 17.70
N PHE A 205 -3.55 -8.68 17.99
CA PHE A 205 -3.63 -9.79 17.03
C PHE A 205 -4.33 -9.38 15.74
N ALA A 206 -5.51 -8.74 15.83
CA ALA A 206 -6.26 -8.28 14.68
C ALA A 206 -5.49 -7.23 13.85
N LEU A 207 -4.90 -6.23 14.52
CA LEU A 207 -4.10 -5.19 13.86
C LEU A 207 -2.86 -5.76 13.17
N THR A 208 -2.22 -6.77 13.75
CA THR A 208 -1.10 -7.49 13.11
C THR A 208 -1.54 -8.17 11.81
N HIS A 209 -2.72 -8.82 11.82
CA HIS A 209 -3.26 -9.45 10.61
C HIS A 209 -3.64 -8.42 9.55
N ILE A 210 -4.20 -7.27 9.95
CA ILE A 210 -4.49 -6.18 9.02
C ILE A 210 -3.20 -5.57 8.46
N ALA A 211 -2.13 -5.47 9.24
CA ALA A 211 -0.82 -5.04 8.77
C ALA A 211 -0.22 -6.03 7.74
N ALA A 212 -0.56 -7.31 7.81
CA ALA A 212 -0.20 -8.31 6.80
C ALA A 212 -1.18 -8.37 5.60
N ASP A 213 -2.30 -7.64 5.65
CA ASP A 213 -3.35 -7.74 4.64
C ASP A 213 -2.85 -7.30 3.26
N ALA A 214 -3.10 -8.11 2.23
CA ALA A 214 -2.76 -7.78 0.86
C ALA A 214 -3.56 -6.55 0.40
N GLN A 215 -2.85 -5.46 0.07
CA GLN A 215 -3.48 -4.22 -0.36
C GLN A 215 -3.53 -4.13 -1.89
N THR A 216 -4.70 -3.78 -2.43
CA THR A 216 -4.82 -3.39 -3.84
C THR A 216 -4.70 -1.87 -3.92
N SER A 217 -3.77 -1.34 -4.74
CA SER A 217 -3.57 0.11 -4.89
C SER A 217 -3.47 0.87 -3.55
N GLY A 218 -2.69 0.30 -2.61
CA GLY A 218 -2.51 0.90 -1.29
C GLY A 218 -1.68 2.18 -1.34
N GLY A 219 -1.44 2.73 -0.15
CA GLY A 219 -0.69 3.97 0.00
C GLY A 219 0.81 3.76 -0.11
N LEU A 220 1.54 4.87 -0.08
CA LEU A 220 2.97 4.89 0.18
C LEU A 220 3.27 4.66 1.67
N LEU A 221 4.32 3.88 1.94
CA LEU A 221 5.07 3.85 3.18
C LEU A 221 6.36 4.64 2.97
N VAL A 222 6.56 5.69 3.77
CA VAL A 222 7.63 6.67 3.59
C VAL A 222 8.50 6.71 4.85
N ALA A 223 9.81 6.58 4.68
CA ALA A 223 10.79 6.84 5.74
C ALA A 223 11.34 8.27 5.60
N MET A 224 11.30 9.05 6.67
CA MET A 224 11.79 10.43 6.66
C MET A 224 12.13 10.96 8.06
N PRO A 225 12.89 12.07 8.17
CA PRO A 225 13.18 12.69 9.46
C PRO A 225 11.88 13.11 10.20
N PRO A 226 11.86 13.12 11.55
CA PRO A 226 10.68 13.43 12.35
C PRO A 226 9.93 14.71 11.94
N ASP A 227 10.62 15.84 11.85
CA ASP A 227 10.02 17.13 11.44
C ASP A 227 9.36 17.06 10.04
N GLY A 228 9.96 16.29 9.14
CA GLY A 228 9.42 16.06 7.80
C GLY A 228 8.17 15.18 7.82
N ALA A 229 8.14 14.17 8.70
CA ALA A 229 7.04 13.24 8.86
C ALA A 229 5.78 13.94 9.38
N GLU A 230 5.93 14.80 10.39
CA GLU A 230 4.82 15.60 10.94
C GLU A 230 4.22 16.51 9.87
N ARG A 231 5.07 17.26 9.16
CA ARG A 231 4.66 18.14 8.05
C ARG A 231 4.02 17.36 6.91
N LEU A 232 4.47 16.15 6.62
CA LEU A 232 3.88 15.29 5.59
C LEU A 232 2.49 14.83 6.02
N VAL A 233 2.32 14.38 7.25
CA VAL A 233 1.01 13.97 7.78
C VAL A 233 0.03 15.13 7.77
N GLU A 234 0.45 16.32 8.21
CA GLU A 234 -0.37 17.53 8.17
C GLU A 234 -0.80 17.86 6.74
N ALA A 235 0.16 17.94 5.81
CA ALA A 235 -0.13 18.25 4.41
C ALA A 235 -1.10 17.23 3.78
N LEU A 236 -0.91 15.94 4.02
CA LEU A 236 -1.76 14.90 3.44
C LEU A 236 -3.14 14.83 4.11
N ARG A 237 -3.24 15.07 5.41
CA ARG A 237 -4.55 15.16 6.08
C ARG A 237 -5.35 16.35 5.58
N SER A 238 -4.69 17.47 5.28
CA SER A 238 -5.34 18.67 4.72
C SER A 238 -6.00 18.41 3.35
N SER A 239 -5.51 17.43 2.59
CA SER A 239 -6.10 16.97 1.33
C SER A 239 -6.94 15.69 1.46
N GLY A 240 -7.25 15.26 2.69
CA GLY A 240 -8.15 14.14 2.97
C GLY A 240 -7.51 12.75 2.88
N HIS A 241 -6.17 12.64 2.84
CA HIS A 241 -5.53 11.34 3.08
C HIS A 241 -5.65 10.98 4.58
N PRO A 242 -5.88 9.71 4.92
CA PRO A 242 -5.82 9.22 6.29
C PRO A 242 -4.36 8.98 6.72
N ALA A 243 -3.46 9.92 6.44
CA ALA A 243 -2.04 9.74 6.68
C ALA A 243 -1.72 9.69 8.19
N ALA A 244 -0.76 8.85 8.57
CA ALA A 244 -0.32 8.70 9.96
C ALA A 244 1.16 8.32 10.04
N ILE A 245 1.82 8.80 11.09
CA ILE A 245 3.10 8.23 11.54
C ILE A 245 2.77 6.93 12.27
N VAL A 246 3.29 5.82 11.76
CA VAL A 246 2.94 4.46 12.20
C VAL A 246 4.09 3.74 12.93
N GLY A 247 5.25 4.38 13.04
CA GLY A 247 6.41 3.78 13.69
C GLY A 247 7.70 4.52 13.40
N GLU A 248 8.82 3.91 13.80
CA GLU A 248 10.15 4.45 13.61
C GLU A 248 11.17 3.38 13.23
N LEU A 249 12.28 3.83 12.66
CA LEU A 249 13.41 3.01 12.24
C LEU A 249 14.55 3.16 13.22
N ALA A 250 15.12 2.04 13.65
CA ALA A 250 16.25 2.00 14.56
C ALA A 250 17.46 1.30 13.92
N ARG A 251 18.64 1.55 14.48
CA ARG A 251 19.83 0.75 14.16
C ARG A 251 19.53 -0.70 14.51
N ALA A 252 19.94 -1.63 13.65
CA ALA A 252 19.88 -3.06 13.94
C ALA A 252 21.29 -3.57 14.24
N ASP A 253 21.42 -4.42 15.25
CA ASP A 253 22.55 -5.32 15.35
C ASP A 253 22.46 -6.39 14.25
N ALA A 254 23.54 -7.16 14.05
CA ALA A 254 23.67 -8.06 12.91
C ALA A 254 22.54 -9.12 12.83
N ASP A 255 22.06 -9.58 13.98
CA ASP A 255 20.98 -10.55 14.16
C ASP A 255 19.57 -9.92 14.21
N GLU A 256 19.49 -8.58 14.24
CA GLU A 256 18.23 -7.84 14.30
C GLU A 256 17.82 -7.22 12.95
N VAL A 257 18.65 -7.37 11.91
CA VAL A 257 18.33 -6.81 10.58
C VAL A 257 17.01 -7.41 10.08
N GLY A 258 16.06 -6.54 9.73
CA GLY A 258 14.74 -6.96 9.26
C GLY A 258 13.72 -7.19 10.38
N VAL A 259 14.10 -7.09 11.65
CA VAL A 259 13.17 -7.26 12.77
C VAL A 259 12.15 -6.13 12.80
N ILE A 260 10.88 -6.50 13.03
CA ILE A 260 9.77 -5.58 13.26
C ILE A 260 9.24 -5.84 14.66
N GLU A 261 9.47 -4.89 15.57
CA GLU A 261 8.85 -4.87 16.89
C GLU A 261 7.44 -4.28 16.79
N LEU A 262 6.43 -5.05 17.19
CA LEU A 262 5.04 -4.66 17.19
C LEU A 262 4.64 -4.14 18.58
N ARG A 263 4.37 -2.84 18.65
CA ARG A 263 3.86 -2.15 19.84
C ARG A 263 2.35 -1.95 19.74
N ALA A 264 1.68 -2.08 20.88
CA ALA A 264 0.24 -1.88 21.02
C ALA A 264 -0.01 -0.45 21.49
#